data_AF-A0A0G1BBZ6-F1
#
_entry.id   AF-A0A0G1BBZ6-F1
#
_cell.length_a   1.000
_cell.length_b   1.000
_cell.length_c   1.000
_cell.angle_alpha   90.00
_cell.angle_beta   90.00
_cell.angle_gamma   90.00
#
_symmetry.space_group_name_H-M   'P 1'
#
loop_
_entity.id
_entity.type
_entity.pdbx_description
1 polymer ?
#
loop_
_entity_poly.entity_id
_entity_poly.type
_entity_poly.pdbx_seq_one_letter_code
_entity_poly.pdbx_strand_id
1 'polypeptide(L)'
;MPPIVGKDFTYIVCYTVFMKNTWIIVLILVILIAGYFVFFKGNPPKEDKKNIENEENMNTEQISKAGDVLSMNYTGRLEDGTVFDSNVDPAFGHAEPFEFTLGAGRVIAGWDEGLVLK
;
A
#
# COMPACT_ATOMS: atom_id res chain seq x y z
N MET A 1 11.46 -45.51 -74.50
CA MET A 1 10.41 -44.84 -73.71
C MET A 1 9.52 -45.93 -73.12
N PRO A 2 9.50 -46.12 -71.79
CA PRO A 2 8.40 -46.82 -71.13
C PRO A 2 7.55 -45.87 -70.26
N PRO A 3 6.27 -46.20 -70.02
CA PRO A 3 5.25 -45.26 -69.57
C PRO A 3 5.22 -45.13 -68.04
N ILE A 4 4.89 -43.94 -67.55
CA ILE A 4 4.62 -43.63 -66.15
C ILE A 4 3.11 -43.82 -65.93
N VAL A 5 2.70 -44.93 -65.32
CA VAL A 5 1.36 -45.06 -64.76
C VAL A 5 1.48 -45.81 -63.43
N GLY A 6 1.07 -45.17 -62.32
CA GLY A 6 0.80 -45.91 -61.07
C GLY A 6 1.00 -45.17 -59.75
N LYS A 7 1.57 -43.96 -59.71
CA LYS A 7 1.95 -43.30 -58.42
C LYS A 7 1.02 -42.20 -57.96
N ASP A 8 0.14 -41.72 -58.84
CA ASP A 8 -0.57 -40.45 -58.63
C ASP A 8 -1.82 -40.60 -57.75
N PHE A 9 -2.49 -41.76 -57.78
CA PHE A 9 -3.72 -41.95 -57.01
C PHE A 9 -3.49 -42.05 -55.49
N THR A 10 -2.40 -42.68 -55.04
CA THR A 10 -2.09 -42.80 -53.61
C THR A 10 -1.72 -41.45 -52.99
N TYR A 11 -0.98 -40.61 -53.73
CA TYR A 11 -0.58 -39.27 -53.26
C TYR A 11 -1.78 -38.33 -53.10
N ILE A 12 -2.76 -38.39 -54.01
CA ILE A 12 -3.95 -37.52 -53.98
C ILE A 12 -4.87 -37.90 -52.81
N VAL A 13 -5.04 -39.20 -52.52
CA VAL A 13 -5.84 -39.65 -51.36
C VAL A 13 -5.17 -39.26 -50.05
N CYS A 14 -3.83 -39.37 -49.96
CA CYS A 14 -3.09 -38.96 -48.77
C CYS A 14 -3.13 -37.43 -48.57
N TYR A 15 -3.00 -36.65 -49.64
CA TYR A 15 -3.05 -35.19 -49.59
C TYR A 15 -4.45 -34.68 -49.24
N THR A 16 -5.52 -35.29 -49.74
CA THR A 16 -6.89 -34.89 -49.41
C THR A 16 -7.31 -35.28 -47.99
N VAL A 17 -6.81 -36.39 -47.44
CA VAL A 17 -7.03 -36.75 -46.02
C VAL A 17 -6.18 -35.86 -45.09
N PHE A 18 -4.93 -35.58 -45.45
CA PHE A 18 -4.04 -34.69 -44.70
C PHE A 18 -4.54 -33.24 -44.68
N MET A 19 -4.99 -32.72 -45.83
CA MET A 19 -5.54 -31.35 -45.97
C MET A 19 -6.95 -31.18 -45.39
N LYS A 20 -7.71 -32.27 -45.22
CA LYS A 20 -9.05 -32.20 -44.61
C LYS A 20 -9.01 -32.19 -43.09
N ASN A 21 -7.89 -32.52 -42.46
CA ASN A 21 -7.77 -32.58 -41.00
C ASN A 21 -6.75 -31.57 -40.46
N THR A 22 -6.07 -30.81 -41.32
CA THR A 22 -5.18 -29.70 -40.94
C THR A 22 -5.91 -28.58 -40.19
N TRP A 23 -7.18 -28.29 -40.52
CA TRP A 23 -7.97 -27.31 -39.75
C TRP A 23 -8.24 -27.77 -38.31
N ILE A 24 -8.30 -29.08 -38.05
CA ILE A 24 -8.44 -29.65 -36.70
C ILE A 24 -7.15 -29.42 -35.90
N ILE A 25 -5.99 -29.60 -36.51
CA ILE A 25 -4.68 -29.35 -35.88
C ILE A 25 -4.53 -27.86 -35.55
N VAL A 26 -4.93 -26.97 -36.47
CA VAL A 26 -4.91 -25.51 -36.24
C VAL A 26 -5.88 -25.13 -35.12
N LEU A 27 -7.08 -25.71 -35.06
CA LEU A 27 -8.02 -25.48 -33.95
C LEU A 27 -7.47 -25.94 -32.60
N ILE A 28 -6.84 -27.12 -32.55
CA ILE A 28 -6.20 -27.62 -31.32
C ILE A 28 -5.09 -26.68 -30.87
N LEU A 29 -4.24 -26.20 -31.78
CA LEU A 29 -3.18 -25.24 -31.45
C LEU A 29 -3.75 -23.89 -30.96
N VAL A 30 -4.83 -23.39 -31.56
CA VAL A 30 -5.50 -22.15 -31.11
C VAL A 30 -6.12 -22.34 -29.72
N ILE A 31 -6.73 -23.49 -29.44
CA ILE A 31 -7.30 -23.82 -28.12
C ILE A 31 -6.18 -23.95 -27.08
N LEU A 32 -5.04 -24.55 -27.41
CA LEU A 32 -3.89 -24.65 -26.50
C LEU A 32 -3.28 -23.28 -26.19
N ILE A 33 -3.16 -22.40 -27.19
CA ILE A 33 -2.66 -21.03 -26.98
C ILE A 33 -3.65 -20.20 -26.16
N ALA A 34 -4.95 -20.31 -26.44
CA ALA A 34 -5.99 -19.63 -25.66
C ALA A 34 -6.04 -20.15 -24.21
N GLY A 35 -5.97 -21.48 -24.02
CA GLY A 35 -5.91 -22.12 -22.72
C GLY A 35 -4.69 -21.70 -21.92
N TYR A 36 -3.52 -21.61 -22.57
CA TYR A 36 -2.30 -21.07 -21.96
C TYR A 36 -2.51 -19.62 -21.48
N PHE A 37 -3.12 -18.77 -22.31
CA PHE A 37 -3.34 -17.36 -21.97
C PHE A 37 -4.32 -17.17 -20.80
N VAL A 38 -5.35 -18.02 -20.71
CA VAL A 38 -6.32 -18.01 -19.60
C VAL A 38 -5.69 -18.55 -18.30
N PHE A 39 -4.85 -19.58 -18.39
CA PHE A 39 -4.27 -20.22 -17.20
C PHE A 39 -3.09 -19.43 -16.61
N PHE A 40 -2.30 -18.73 -17.43
CA PHE A 40 -1.11 -18.00 -16.97
C PHE A 40 -1.33 -16.52 -16.65
N LYS A 41 -2.46 -15.91 -17.04
CA LYS A 41 -2.89 -14.65 -16.45
C LYS A 41 -3.63 -14.94 -15.14
N GLY A 42 -2.87 -15.33 -14.12
CA GLY A 42 -3.31 -15.19 -12.74
C GLY A 42 -3.74 -13.74 -12.53
N ASN A 43 -4.94 -13.53 -11.99
CA ASN A 43 -5.37 -12.19 -11.62
C ASN A 43 -4.32 -11.63 -10.65
N PRO A 44 -3.77 -10.42 -10.90
CA PRO A 44 -2.90 -9.80 -9.93
C PRO A 44 -3.65 -9.74 -8.59
N PRO A 45 -2.96 -9.92 -7.45
CA PRO A 45 -3.58 -9.74 -6.15
C PRO A 45 -4.33 -8.43 -6.17
N LYS A 46 -5.63 -8.47 -5.85
CA LYS A 46 -6.36 -7.24 -5.60
C LYS A 46 -5.66 -6.62 -4.40
N GLU A 47 -5.11 -5.42 -4.59
CA GLU A 47 -4.68 -4.63 -3.45
C GLU A 47 -5.90 -4.46 -2.56
N ASP A 48 -5.87 -5.12 -1.41
CA ASP A 48 -6.79 -4.86 -0.33
C ASP A 48 -6.57 -3.41 0.07
N LYS A 49 -7.45 -2.53 -0.40
CA LYS A 49 -7.52 -1.17 0.10
C LYS A 49 -7.84 -1.30 1.58
N LYS A 50 -6.79 -1.26 2.42
CA LYS A 50 -6.91 -1.01 3.85
C LYS A 50 -7.83 0.19 3.96
N ASN A 51 -9.03 -0.01 4.50
CA ASN A 51 -9.84 1.08 5.00
C ASN A 51 -9.04 1.64 6.16
N ILE A 52 -8.17 2.59 5.84
CA ILE A 52 -7.56 3.50 6.79
C ILE A 52 -8.73 4.36 7.27
N GLU A 53 -9.45 3.87 8.26
CA GLU A 53 -10.21 4.75 9.13
C GLU A 53 -9.17 5.56 9.90
N ASN A 54 -8.92 6.77 9.38
CA ASN A 54 -8.21 7.87 10.01
C ASN A 54 -6.77 7.57 10.45
N GLU A 55 -5.85 7.46 9.47
CA GLU A 55 -4.53 8.05 9.69
C GLU A 55 -4.78 9.56 9.68
N GLU A 56 -4.70 10.18 10.87
CA GLU A 56 -4.55 11.62 10.98
C GLU A 56 -3.46 12.01 10.00
N ASN A 57 -3.84 12.82 9.01
CA ASN A 57 -2.90 13.56 8.20
C ASN A 57 -2.19 14.52 9.17
N MET A 58 -1.16 14.02 9.85
CA MET A 58 -0.23 14.83 10.61
C MET A 58 0.55 15.60 9.56
N ASN A 59 -0.05 16.70 9.11
CA ASN A 59 0.65 17.75 8.42
C ASN A 59 1.82 18.14 9.33
N THR A 60 3.01 17.72 8.95
CA THR A 60 4.27 18.15 9.57
C THR A 60 4.50 19.67 9.43
N GLU A 61 3.54 20.38 8.84
CA GLU A 61 3.43 21.83 8.69
C GLU A 61 2.44 22.48 9.69
N GLN A 62 1.78 21.73 10.58
CA GLN A 62 0.92 22.35 11.60
C GLN A 62 1.76 22.99 12.70
N ILE A 63 1.86 24.30 12.57
CA ILE A 63 2.50 25.18 13.52
C ILE A 63 1.49 25.59 14.59
N SER A 64 1.86 25.45 15.87
CA SER A 64 1.05 25.89 17.00
C SER A 64 0.93 27.42 17.06
N LYS A 65 -0.29 27.90 17.29
CA LYS A 65 -0.62 29.34 17.42
C LYS A 65 -1.42 29.62 18.69
N ALA A 66 -1.45 30.88 19.10
CA ALA A 66 -2.29 31.31 20.22
C ALA A 66 -3.77 30.93 20.00
N GLY A 67 -4.39 30.36 21.03
CA GLY A 67 -5.75 29.83 21.01
C GLY A 67 -5.84 28.32 20.75
N ASP A 68 -4.77 27.67 20.29
CA ASP A 68 -4.76 26.22 20.11
C ASP A 68 -4.80 25.49 21.47
N VAL A 69 -5.41 24.31 21.49
CA VAL A 69 -5.33 23.39 22.63
C VAL A 69 -4.18 22.44 22.38
N LEU A 70 -3.18 22.46 23.28
CA LEU A 70 -2.04 21.58 23.24
C LEU A 70 -2.17 20.50 24.32
N SER A 71 -1.78 19.27 23.96
CA SER A 71 -1.68 18.14 24.86
C SER A 71 -0.20 17.71 24.92
N MET A 72 0.41 17.73 26.11
CA MET A 72 1.85 17.57 26.25
C MET A 72 2.26 16.58 27.34
N ASN A 73 3.31 15.83 27.03
CA ASN A 73 4.09 15.09 28.00
C ASN A 73 5.30 15.94 28.43
N TYR A 74 5.59 15.96 29.73
CA TYR A 74 6.66 16.78 30.30
C TYR A 74 7.35 16.12 31.49
N THR A 75 8.54 16.61 31.80
CA THR A 75 9.28 16.27 33.02
C THR A 75 10.06 17.51 33.45
N GLY A 76 9.71 18.05 34.61
CA GLY A 76 10.40 19.18 35.22
C GLY A 76 11.64 18.72 35.97
N ARG A 77 12.78 19.37 35.71
CA ARG A 77 14.06 19.09 36.40
C ARG A 77 14.66 20.36 36.96
N LEU A 78 15.31 20.23 38.11
CA LEU A 78 16.19 21.25 38.68
C LEU A 78 17.55 21.24 37.94
N GLU A 79 18.37 22.26 38.17
CA GLU A 79 19.70 22.39 37.53
C GLU A 79 20.65 21.24 37.89
N ASP A 80 20.47 20.64 39.07
CA ASP A 80 21.21 19.47 39.52
C ASP A 80 20.72 18.15 38.91
N GLY A 81 19.65 18.19 38.10
CA GLY A 81 19.04 17.05 37.43
C GLY A 81 17.93 16.37 38.23
N THR A 82 17.66 16.78 39.47
CA THR A 82 16.56 16.25 40.28
C THR A 82 15.23 16.52 39.60
N VAL A 83 14.42 15.46 39.41
CA VAL A 83 13.06 15.58 38.88
C VAL A 83 12.14 16.03 40.00
N PHE A 84 11.42 17.14 39.80
CA PHE A 84 10.45 17.64 40.77
C PHE A 84 9.01 17.38 40.36
N ASP A 85 8.75 17.14 39.07
CA ASP A 85 7.42 16.85 38.54
C ASP A 85 7.49 16.12 37.18
N SER A 86 6.53 15.25 36.88
CA SER A 86 6.48 14.50 35.62
C SER A 86 5.13 13.83 35.39
N ASN A 87 4.56 14.02 34.21
CA ASN A 87 3.37 13.26 33.80
C ASN A 87 3.69 11.99 33.00
N VAL A 88 4.97 11.66 32.82
CA VAL A 88 5.40 10.41 32.17
C VAL A 88 5.92 9.39 33.18
N ASP A 89 6.31 9.82 34.37
CA ASP A 89 6.73 8.94 35.46
C ASP A 89 5.53 8.63 36.38
N PRO A 90 5.08 7.36 36.45
CA PRO A 90 3.96 6.96 37.31
C PRO A 90 4.15 7.27 38.79
N ALA A 91 5.38 7.48 39.26
CA ALA A 91 5.68 7.81 40.65
C ALA A 91 5.03 9.13 41.11
N PHE A 92 4.72 10.04 40.17
CA PHE A 92 4.10 11.34 40.45
C PHE A 92 2.56 11.31 40.44
N GLY A 93 1.96 10.18 40.06
CA GLY A 93 0.51 9.94 40.24
C GLY A 93 -0.42 10.65 39.25
N HIS A 94 0.09 11.31 38.21
CA HIS A 94 -0.70 11.98 37.18
C HIS A 94 -0.14 11.69 35.77
N ALA A 95 -0.23 10.43 35.35
CA ALA A 95 0.40 9.93 34.11
C ALA A 95 -0.33 10.32 32.80
N GLU A 96 -1.20 11.32 32.86
CA GLU A 96 -2.00 11.77 31.72
C GLU A 96 -1.37 13.00 31.04
N PRO A 97 -1.47 13.11 29.70
CA PRO A 97 -1.01 14.29 28.98
C PRO A 97 -1.65 15.56 29.55
N PHE A 98 -0.83 16.59 29.76
CA PHE A 98 -1.33 17.86 30.28
C PHE A 98 -1.90 18.70 29.14
N GLU A 99 -3.16 19.08 29.26
CA GLU A 99 -3.88 19.86 28.26
C GLU A 99 -4.06 21.32 28.68
N PHE A 100 -3.77 22.24 27.77
CA PHE A 100 -3.95 23.67 28.00
C PHE A 100 -4.20 24.45 26.70
N THR A 101 -4.84 25.61 26.83
CA THR A 101 -4.99 26.57 25.73
C THR A 101 -3.77 27.48 25.67
N LEU A 102 -3.07 27.49 24.53
CA LEU A 102 -1.88 28.29 24.30
C LEU A 102 -2.21 29.79 24.19
N GLY A 103 -1.44 30.65 24.86
CA GLY A 103 -1.63 32.10 24.88
C GLY A 103 -2.72 32.58 25.85
N ALA A 104 -3.24 31.70 26.70
CA ALA A 104 -4.32 32.01 27.64
C ALA A 104 -3.81 32.46 29.03
N GLY A 105 -2.50 32.49 29.27
CA GLY A 105 -1.92 32.81 30.57
C GLY A 105 -2.25 31.79 31.67
N ARG A 106 -2.50 30.53 31.29
CA ARG A 106 -2.86 29.42 32.20
C ARG A 106 -1.69 28.53 32.58
N VAL A 107 -0.56 28.69 31.89
CA VAL A 107 0.69 27.96 32.11
C VAL A 107 1.82 28.93 32.41
N ILE A 108 2.99 28.41 32.78
CA ILE A 108 4.19 29.23 32.99
C ILE A 108 4.50 30.04 31.72
N ALA A 109 4.90 31.30 31.88
CA ALA A 109 5.05 32.25 30.76
C ALA A 109 5.95 31.72 29.63
N GLY A 110 7.01 30.97 29.97
CA GLY A 110 7.89 30.36 28.97
C GLY A 110 7.20 29.37 28.04
N TRP A 111 6.15 28.67 28.51
CA TRP A 111 5.34 27.80 27.65
C TRP A 111 4.37 28.61 26.79
N ASP A 112 3.71 29.60 27.40
CA ASP A 112 2.71 30.43 26.74
C ASP A 112 3.30 31.24 25.58
N GLU A 113 4.55 31.69 25.73
CA GLU A 113 5.28 32.46 24.72
C GLU A 113 6.16 31.58 23.82
N GLY A 114 6.78 30.53 24.37
CA GLY A 114 7.79 29.74 23.68
C GLY A 114 7.23 28.69 22.71
N LEU A 115 5.98 28.26 22.92
CA LEU A 115 5.31 27.30 22.04
C LEU A 115 4.48 27.98 20.94
N VAL A 116 4.37 29.30 20.96
CA VAL A 116 3.78 30.07 19.85
C VAL A 116 4.86 30.30 18.81
N LEU A 117 4.74 29.66 17.65
CA LEU A 117 5.60 29.98 16.52
C LEU A 117 5.11 31.28 15.87
N LYS A 118 6.03 32.19 15.58
CA LYS A 118 5.78 33.49 14.96
C LYS A 118 6.28 33.52 13.53
#